data_AF-A0AAD7LU93-F1
#
_entry.id   AF-A0AAD7LU93-F1
#
_cell.length_a   1.000
_cell.length_b   1.000
_cell.length_c   1.000
_cell.angle_alpha   90.00
_cell.angle_beta   90.00
_cell.angle_gamma   90.00
#
_symmetry.space_group_name_H-M   'P 1'
#
loop_
_entity.id
_entity.type
_entity.pdbx_description
1 polymer ?
#
loop_
_entity_poly.entity_id
_entity_poly.type
_entity_poly.pdbx_seq_one_letter_code
_entity_poly.pdbx_strand_id
1 'polypeptide(L)'
;MMKRKEHESKGLIDTIFSWSINDVLNCNLYKHQVNKIPETFLSAEQYLNSFIPSLIEDTHSDLSSGTKSLSKAPIWEIVKLEMSKNFRAPKDLFYQIEVKRAKDAAKQDAGKYEPEAGDLIAFTDIRPKCIEDLNGPRSFYHIAYVQGARDESNDMIPIMSSKYMEPEMSLNKKQQQLFAVYLMNVTTNASYLESIEIRAGGRKHESHRESAES
;
A
#
# COMPACT_ATOMS: atom_id res chain seq x y z
N MET A 1 28.96 3.84 -3.52
CA MET A 1 27.51 4.03 -3.80
C MET A 1 26.72 3.11 -2.88
N MET A 2 26.07 3.67 -1.85
CA MET A 2 25.18 2.91 -0.98
C MET A 2 23.87 2.62 -1.72
N LYS A 3 23.53 1.34 -1.88
CA LYS A 3 22.17 0.91 -2.22
C LYS A 3 21.26 1.33 -1.06
N ARG A 4 20.45 2.36 -1.25
CA ARG A 4 19.44 2.75 -0.26
C ARG A 4 18.31 1.73 -0.26
N LYS A 5 18.22 0.99 0.86
CA LYS A 5 17.01 0.46 1.51
C LYS A 5 15.74 0.30 0.64
N GLU A 6 15.61 -0.84 -0.02
CA GLU A 6 14.32 -1.32 -0.58
C GLU A 6 13.63 -2.36 0.34
N HIS A 7 14.21 -2.67 1.51
CA HIS A 7 13.84 -3.87 2.27
C HIS A 7 12.99 -3.63 3.53
N GLU A 8 12.82 -2.38 3.97
CA GLU A 8 12.25 -2.05 5.30
C GLU A 8 10.81 -1.48 5.19
N SER A 9 10.50 -0.70 4.15
CA SER A 9 9.11 -0.32 3.81
C SER A 9 8.22 -1.51 3.42
N LYS A 10 8.81 -2.67 3.12
CA LYS A 10 8.06 -3.91 2.84
C LYS A 10 7.27 -4.39 4.06
N GLY A 11 7.72 -4.18 5.31
CA GLY A 11 7.05 -4.75 6.49
C GLY A 11 5.59 -4.32 6.67
N LEU A 12 5.32 -3.01 6.62
CA LEU A 12 3.95 -2.50 6.73
C LEU A 12 3.12 -2.84 5.49
N ILE A 13 3.69 -2.68 4.29
CA ILE A 13 2.96 -2.94 3.05
C ILE A 13 2.61 -4.43 2.91
N ASP A 14 3.53 -5.33 3.28
CA ASP A 14 3.29 -6.77 3.31
C ASP A 14 2.17 -7.11 4.31
N THR A 15 2.14 -6.43 5.46
CA THR A 15 1.04 -6.56 6.45
C THR A 15 -0.29 -6.12 5.83
N ILE A 16 -0.32 -4.95 5.19
CA ILE A 16 -1.53 -4.44 4.50
C ILE A 16 -1.99 -5.40 3.40
N PHE A 17 -1.06 -5.92 2.59
CA PHE A 17 -1.35 -6.85 1.51
C PHE A 17 -1.84 -8.22 1.98
N SER A 18 -1.58 -8.57 3.24
CA SER A 18 -2.08 -9.81 3.84
C SER A 18 -3.56 -9.76 4.21
N TRP A 19 -4.14 -8.56 4.36
CA TRP A 19 -5.55 -8.40 4.75
C TRP A 19 -6.51 -8.74 3.62
N SER A 20 -7.49 -9.59 3.91
CA SER A 20 -8.68 -9.73 3.07
C SER A 20 -9.62 -8.54 3.26
N ILE A 21 -10.60 -8.38 2.36
CA ILE A 21 -11.65 -7.36 2.55
C ILE A 21 -12.40 -7.55 3.88
N ASN A 22 -12.61 -8.81 4.31
CA ASN A 22 -13.26 -9.09 5.58
C ASN A 22 -12.40 -8.63 6.75
N ASP A 23 -11.08 -8.78 6.67
CA ASP A 23 -10.15 -8.27 7.67
C ASP A 23 -10.22 -6.74 7.72
N VAL A 24 -10.18 -6.06 6.57
CA VAL A 24 -10.29 -4.58 6.47
C VAL A 24 -11.61 -4.06 7.05
N LEU A 25 -12.71 -4.77 6.85
CA LEU A 25 -14.03 -4.39 7.37
C LEU A 25 -14.24 -4.78 8.84
N ASN A 26 -13.40 -5.66 9.40
CA ASN A 26 -13.48 -6.09 10.79
C ASN A 26 -12.83 -5.07 11.73
N CYS A 27 -13.65 -4.19 12.33
CA CYS A 27 -13.19 -3.21 13.33
C CYS A 27 -12.58 -3.83 14.61
N ASN A 28 -12.69 -5.14 14.81
CA ASN A 28 -12.11 -5.82 15.96
C ASN A 28 -10.84 -6.62 15.62
N LEU A 29 -10.30 -6.49 14.40
CA LEU A 29 -9.15 -7.29 13.94
C LEU A 29 -7.96 -7.23 14.90
N TYR A 30 -7.67 -6.05 15.45
CA TYR A 30 -6.55 -5.78 16.35
C TYR A 30 -6.93 -5.55 17.82
N LYS A 31 -8.21 -5.73 18.19
CA LYS A 31 -8.74 -5.40 19.53
C LYS A 31 -7.95 -6.00 20.70
N HIS A 32 -7.36 -7.17 20.49
CA HIS A 32 -6.59 -7.91 21.52
C HIS A 32 -5.08 -7.90 21.27
N GLN A 33 -4.62 -7.22 20.22
CA GLN A 33 -3.21 -7.11 19.86
C GLN A 33 -2.61 -5.77 20.32
N VAL A 34 -3.45 -4.74 20.45
CA VAL A 34 -3.08 -3.46 21.07
C VAL A 34 -3.19 -3.58 22.58
N ASN A 35 -2.05 -3.86 23.23
CA ASN A 35 -1.97 -3.93 24.68
C ASN A 35 -1.95 -2.52 25.29
N LYS A 36 -2.42 -2.40 26.54
CA LYS A 36 -2.26 -1.18 27.31
C LYS A 36 -0.76 -0.85 27.40
N ILE A 37 -0.40 0.38 27.02
CA ILE A 37 0.97 0.88 27.11
C ILE A 37 1.41 0.80 28.58
N PRO A 38 2.50 0.09 28.90
CA PRO A 38 3.06 0.04 30.25
C PRO A 38 3.48 1.43 30.75
N GLU A 39 3.46 1.64 32.06
CA GLU A 39 3.94 2.91 32.66
C GLU A 39 5.46 3.05 32.55
N THR A 40 6.20 1.93 32.49
CA THR A 40 7.65 1.90 32.39
C THR A 40 8.11 0.83 31.40
N PHE A 41 9.31 1.04 30.84
CA PHE A 41 9.92 0.15 29.87
C PHE A 41 11.34 -0.21 30.33
N LEU A 42 11.75 -1.47 30.14
CA LEU A 42 13.09 -1.93 30.57
C LEU A 42 14.17 -1.45 29.59
N SER A 43 13.80 -1.08 28.38
CA SER A 43 14.70 -0.49 27.41
C SER A 43 13.94 0.40 26.44
N ALA A 44 14.65 1.34 25.79
CA ALA A 44 14.01 2.10 24.72
C ALA A 44 13.71 1.24 23.47
N GLU A 45 14.27 0.03 23.33
CA GLU A 45 13.85 -0.91 22.27
C GLU A 45 12.45 -1.43 22.56
N GLN A 46 12.20 -1.87 23.81
CA GLN A 46 10.86 -2.26 24.25
C GLN A 46 9.85 -1.13 24.10
N TYR A 47 10.24 0.10 24.45
CA TYR A 47 9.41 1.29 24.24
C TYR A 47 9.03 1.45 22.77
N LEU A 48 9.99 1.48 21.86
CA LEU A 48 9.74 1.68 20.43
C LEU A 48 8.89 0.55 19.84
N ASN A 49 9.19 -0.70 20.19
CA ASN A 49 8.44 -1.85 19.71
C ASN A 49 6.99 -1.87 20.24
N SER A 50 6.70 -1.20 21.36
CA SER A 50 5.32 -1.10 21.89
C SER A 50 4.38 -0.28 21.01
N PHE A 51 4.92 0.59 20.13
CA PHE A 51 4.11 1.37 19.19
C PHE A 51 3.69 0.58 17.95
N ILE A 52 4.38 -0.51 17.60
CA ILE A 52 4.14 -1.26 16.36
C ILE A 52 2.68 -1.77 16.29
N PRO A 53 2.12 -2.44 17.33
CA PRO A 53 0.73 -2.87 17.27
C PRO A 53 -0.27 -1.72 17.12
N SER A 54 0.00 -0.59 17.77
CA SER A 54 -0.85 0.60 17.69
C SER A 54 -0.80 1.22 16.29
N LEU A 55 0.39 1.28 15.67
CA LEU A 55 0.55 1.77 14.30
C LEU A 55 -0.17 0.89 13.27
N ILE A 56 -0.11 -0.44 13.44
CA ILE A 56 -0.80 -1.37 12.56
C ILE A 56 -2.33 -1.21 12.70
N GLU A 57 -2.83 -1.04 13.92
CA GLU A 57 -4.26 -0.81 14.17
C GLU A 57 -4.74 0.54 13.61
N ASP A 58 -3.97 1.61 13.79
CA ASP A 58 -4.25 2.93 13.21
C ASP A 58 -4.28 2.86 11.67
N THR A 59 -3.27 2.22 11.07
CA THR A 59 -3.21 1.99 9.61
C THR A 59 -4.41 1.17 9.11
N HIS A 60 -4.82 0.16 9.87
CA HIS A 60 -6.00 -0.65 9.56
C HIS A 60 -7.30 0.16 9.62
N SER A 61 -7.44 1.00 10.66
CA SER A 61 -8.58 1.90 10.83
C SER A 61 -8.69 2.91 9.69
N ASP A 62 -7.56 3.52 9.28
CA ASP A 62 -7.48 4.40 8.11
C ASP A 62 -7.91 3.69 6.82
N LEU A 63 -7.40 2.48 6.60
CA LEU A 63 -7.75 1.68 5.42
C LEU A 63 -9.24 1.32 5.39
N SER A 64 -9.78 0.95 6.55
CA SER A 64 -11.20 0.65 6.72
C SER A 64 -12.06 1.88 6.39
N SER A 65 -11.64 3.06 6.84
CA SER A 65 -12.31 4.34 6.58
C SER A 65 -12.28 4.71 5.09
N GLY A 66 -11.11 4.59 4.45
CA GLY A 66 -10.92 4.82 3.02
C GLY A 66 -11.79 3.88 2.18
N THR A 67 -11.78 2.59 2.53
CA THR A 67 -12.62 1.56 1.90
C THR A 67 -14.11 1.86 2.06
N LYS A 68 -14.57 2.33 3.24
CA LYS A 68 -15.97 2.71 3.45
C LYS A 68 -16.39 3.97 2.69
N SER A 69 -15.43 4.83 2.36
CA SER A 69 -15.65 6.09 1.64
C SER A 69 -15.47 5.97 0.12
N LEU A 70 -15.41 4.74 -0.41
CA LEU A 70 -15.11 4.43 -1.82
C LEU A 70 -15.93 5.22 -2.84
N SER A 71 -17.22 5.41 -2.56
CA SER A 71 -18.14 6.13 -3.46
C SER A 71 -17.74 7.57 -3.76
N LYS A 72 -16.88 8.16 -2.93
CA LYS A 72 -16.38 9.53 -3.06
C LYS A 72 -14.88 9.59 -3.39
N ALA A 73 -14.22 8.43 -3.46
CA ALA A 73 -12.79 8.37 -3.70
C ALA A 73 -12.45 8.73 -5.15
N PRO A 74 -11.24 9.28 -5.40
CA PRO A 74 -10.68 9.34 -6.75
C PRO A 74 -10.69 7.97 -7.44
N ILE A 75 -11.14 7.93 -8.69
CA ILE A 75 -11.22 6.72 -9.51
C ILE A 75 -10.54 7.01 -10.84
N TRP A 76 -9.73 6.06 -11.30
CA TRP A 76 -8.98 6.14 -12.54
C TRP A 76 -9.28 4.94 -13.44
N GLU A 77 -9.51 5.20 -14.72
CA GLU A 77 -9.61 4.15 -15.75
C GLU A 77 -8.20 3.77 -16.19
N ILE A 78 -7.84 2.50 -16.10
CA ILE A 78 -6.53 1.98 -16.49
C ILE A 78 -6.56 1.62 -17.97
N VAL A 79 -5.68 2.26 -18.74
CA VAL A 79 -5.57 2.06 -20.19
C VAL A 79 -4.44 1.09 -20.55
N LYS A 80 -3.53 0.82 -19.61
CA LYS A 80 -2.42 -0.12 -19.82
C LYS A 80 -1.94 -0.69 -18.49
N LEU A 81 -1.59 -1.97 -18.48
CA LEU A 81 -0.96 -2.67 -17.37
C LEU A 81 0.19 -3.52 -17.92
N GLU A 82 1.40 -3.30 -17.43
CA GLU A 82 2.60 -4.00 -17.89
C GLU A 82 3.40 -4.53 -16.69
N MET A 83 4.04 -5.70 -16.85
CA MET A 83 5.00 -6.17 -15.85
C MET A 83 6.24 -5.28 -15.88
N SER A 84 6.72 -4.90 -14.69
CA SER A 84 8.01 -4.21 -14.57
C SER A 84 9.16 -5.15 -14.89
N LYS A 85 10.30 -4.60 -15.33
CA LYS A 85 11.56 -5.36 -15.51
C LYS A 85 12.03 -6.08 -14.24
N ASN A 86 11.62 -5.57 -13.08
CA ASN A 86 11.98 -6.11 -11.77
C ASN A 86 10.98 -7.15 -11.24
N PHE A 87 9.95 -7.51 -12.02
CA PHE A 87 8.93 -8.47 -11.62
C PHE A 87 9.54 -9.85 -11.31
N ARG A 88 9.30 -10.38 -10.10
CA ARG A 88 9.70 -11.73 -9.66
C ARG A 88 8.64 -12.36 -8.77
N ALA A 89 7.77 -13.17 -9.36
CA ALA A 89 6.78 -13.93 -8.62
C ALA A 89 7.44 -14.96 -7.66
N PRO A 90 6.82 -15.27 -6.52
CA PRO A 90 5.53 -14.75 -6.05
C PRO A 90 5.63 -13.46 -5.20
N LYS A 91 6.84 -12.97 -4.89
CA LYS A 91 7.02 -11.91 -3.88
C LYS A 91 7.09 -10.50 -4.47
N ASP A 92 7.85 -10.31 -5.55
CA ASP A 92 8.14 -9.00 -6.12
C ASP A 92 7.20 -8.75 -7.32
N LEU A 93 5.93 -8.52 -7.03
CA LEU A 93 4.88 -8.35 -8.03
C LEU A 93 4.81 -6.89 -8.52
N PHE A 94 5.86 -6.44 -9.20
CA PHE A 94 5.99 -5.09 -9.71
C PHE A 94 5.39 -4.91 -11.10
N TYR A 95 4.57 -3.88 -11.25
CA TYR A 95 3.91 -3.53 -12.50
C TYR A 95 4.08 -2.04 -12.81
N GLN A 96 3.66 -1.66 -14.00
CA GLN A 96 3.48 -0.28 -14.43
C GLN A 96 2.05 -0.14 -14.97
N ILE A 97 1.36 0.91 -14.56
CA ILE A 97 0.01 1.22 -15.05
C ILE A 97 -0.03 2.56 -15.76
N GLU A 98 -0.83 2.67 -16.81
CA GLU A 98 -1.19 3.94 -17.43
C GLU A 98 -2.65 4.24 -17.08
N VAL A 99 -2.94 5.46 -16.62
CA VAL A 99 -4.30 5.89 -16.30
C VAL A 99 -4.77 6.97 -17.26
N LYS A 100 -6.04 6.87 -17.67
CA LYS A 100 -6.68 7.81 -18.60
C LYS A 100 -6.71 9.22 -17.99
N ARG A 101 -6.30 10.22 -18.78
CA ARG A 101 -6.23 11.61 -18.31
C ARG A 101 -7.62 12.24 -18.19
N ALA A 102 -7.77 13.12 -17.21
CA ALA A 102 -9.02 13.87 -16.98
C ALA A 102 -9.43 14.75 -18.18
N LYS A 103 -8.48 15.18 -19.03
CA LYS A 103 -8.77 15.97 -20.25
C LYS A 103 -9.48 15.14 -21.34
N ASP A 104 -9.30 13.83 -21.33
CA ASP A 104 -9.87 12.89 -22.31
C ASP A 104 -11.17 12.25 -21.79
N ALA A 105 -11.48 12.43 -20.50
CA ALA A 105 -12.70 11.95 -19.87
C ALA A 105 -13.74 13.09 -19.85
N ALA A 106 -14.63 13.12 -20.84
CA ALA A 106 -15.79 13.99 -20.81
C ALA A 106 -16.62 13.69 -19.54
N LYS A 107 -16.48 14.54 -18.52
CA LYS A 107 -17.12 14.47 -17.19
C LYS A 107 -16.50 13.44 -16.24
N GLN A 108 -15.39 13.79 -15.61
CA GLN A 108 -15.05 13.24 -14.29
C GLN A 108 -15.13 14.35 -13.25
N ASP A 109 -16.08 14.21 -12.31
CA ASP A 109 -16.16 14.96 -11.05
C ASP A 109 -15.08 14.52 -10.04
N ALA A 110 -14.18 13.61 -10.43
CA ALA A 110 -13.00 13.29 -9.64
C ALA A 110 -12.04 14.47 -9.76
N GLY A 111 -11.75 15.11 -8.62
CA GLY A 111 -10.81 16.22 -8.54
C GLY A 111 -9.47 15.90 -9.22
N LYS A 112 -8.66 16.93 -9.45
CA LYS A 112 -7.36 16.91 -10.14
C LYS A 112 -6.29 15.96 -9.53
N TYR A 113 -6.66 15.10 -8.59
CA TYR A 113 -5.77 14.19 -7.91
C TYR A 113 -5.39 13.03 -8.83
N GLU A 114 -4.09 12.85 -9.02
CA GLU A 114 -3.50 11.71 -9.70
C GLU A 114 -2.87 10.78 -8.67
N PRO A 115 -2.68 9.48 -8.97
CA PRO A 115 -1.99 8.59 -8.05
C PRO A 115 -0.57 9.07 -7.80
N GLU A 116 -0.20 9.17 -6.53
CA GLU A 116 1.11 9.63 -6.07
C GLU A 116 1.83 8.54 -5.29
N ALA A 117 3.14 8.69 -5.13
CA ALA A 117 3.94 7.76 -4.32
C ALA A 117 3.37 7.67 -2.90
N GLY A 118 3.21 6.45 -2.41
CA GLY A 118 2.60 6.23 -1.10
C GLY A 118 1.11 5.88 -1.16
N ASP A 119 0.45 6.04 -2.29
CA ASP A 119 -0.97 5.72 -2.39
C ASP A 119 -1.20 4.21 -2.38
N LEU A 120 -2.24 3.80 -1.68
CA LEU A 120 -2.83 2.48 -1.76
C LEU A 120 -4.09 2.56 -2.60
N ILE A 121 -4.14 1.74 -3.64
CA ILE A 121 -5.24 1.69 -4.60
C ILE A 121 -5.84 0.28 -4.67
N ALA A 122 -7.14 0.17 -4.91
CA ALA A 122 -7.81 -1.10 -5.23
C ALA A 122 -8.14 -1.19 -6.71
N PHE A 123 -8.10 -2.40 -7.27
CA PHE A 123 -8.51 -2.67 -8.64
C PHE A 123 -9.93 -3.24 -8.71
N THR A 124 -10.65 -2.85 -9.75
CA THR A 124 -12.01 -3.30 -10.04
C THR A 124 -12.25 -3.41 -11.54
N ASP A 125 -13.07 -4.37 -11.96
CA ASP A 125 -13.47 -4.57 -13.37
C ASP A 125 -14.69 -3.72 -13.77
N ILE A 126 -15.26 -3.00 -12.80
CA ILE A 126 -16.37 -2.06 -12.95
C ILE A 126 -16.01 -0.76 -12.23
N ARG A 127 -16.57 0.36 -12.68
CA ARG A 127 -16.38 1.63 -11.97
C ARG A 127 -17.05 1.52 -10.58
N PRO A 128 -16.29 1.54 -9.48
CA PRO A 128 -16.82 1.21 -8.17
C PRO A 128 -17.77 2.30 -7.67
N LYS A 129 -18.84 1.86 -7.02
CA LYS A 129 -19.87 2.70 -6.36
C LYS A 129 -20.04 2.32 -4.90
N CYS A 130 -19.79 1.07 -4.56
CA CYS A 130 -19.89 0.56 -3.20
C CYS A 130 -18.78 -0.45 -2.88
N ILE A 131 -18.67 -0.83 -1.62
CA ILE A 131 -17.60 -1.70 -1.11
C ILE A 131 -17.67 -3.09 -1.76
N GLU A 132 -18.88 -3.55 -2.08
CA GLU A 132 -19.15 -4.84 -2.71
C GLU A 132 -18.49 -4.95 -4.09
N ASP A 133 -18.28 -3.81 -4.78
CA ASP A 133 -17.61 -3.78 -6.08
C ASP A 133 -16.10 -4.11 -5.96
N LEU A 134 -15.51 -4.01 -4.76
CA LEU A 134 -14.12 -4.42 -4.49
C LEU A 134 -13.96 -5.94 -4.33
N ASN A 135 -15.05 -6.69 -4.25
CA ASN A 135 -15.04 -8.13 -4.04
C ASN A 135 -16.04 -8.84 -4.98
N GLY A 136 -16.03 -8.43 -6.25
CA GLY A 136 -16.87 -8.99 -7.31
C GLY A 136 -16.41 -10.36 -7.81
N PRO A 137 -17.21 -11.03 -8.65
CA PRO A 137 -16.93 -12.40 -9.14
C PRO A 137 -15.61 -12.55 -9.92
N ARG A 138 -15.12 -11.45 -10.53
CA ARG A 138 -13.86 -11.39 -11.29
C ARG A 138 -12.79 -10.51 -10.63
N SER A 139 -13.13 -9.81 -9.54
CA SER A 139 -12.21 -8.97 -8.79
C SER A 139 -12.34 -9.30 -7.31
N PHE A 140 -11.53 -10.25 -6.85
CA PHE A 140 -11.30 -10.43 -5.42
C PHE A 140 -10.49 -9.25 -4.91
N TYR A 141 -10.74 -8.77 -3.68
CA TYR A 141 -10.01 -7.66 -3.09
C TYR A 141 -8.51 -7.67 -3.44
N HIS A 142 -8.14 -6.77 -4.35
CA HIS A 142 -6.84 -6.72 -4.99
C HIS A 142 -6.36 -5.29 -4.93
N ILE A 143 -5.31 -5.08 -4.16
CA ILE A 143 -4.75 -3.75 -3.92
C ILE A 143 -3.32 -3.66 -4.44
N ALA A 144 -2.87 -2.44 -4.70
CA ALA A 144 -1.48 -2.12 -4.98
C ALA A 144 -1.04 -0.87 -4.24
N TYR A 145 0.27 -0.81 -4.03
CA TYR A 145 0.99 0.33 -3.50
C TYR A 145 1.68 1.08 -4.65
N VAL A 146 1.43 2.37 -4.76
CA VAL A 146 2.06 3.25 -5.76
C VAL A 146 3.47 3.58 -5.28
N GLN A 147 4.48 3.14 -6.04
CA GLN A 147 5.88 3.23 -5.62
C GLN A 147 6.50 4.60 -5.91
N GLY A 148 5.98 5.32 -6.89
CA GLY A 148 6.62 6.51 -7.42
C GLY A 148 5.65 7.35 -8.25
N ALA A 149 6.11 8.54 -8.60
CA ALA A 149 5.38 9.42 -9.50
C ALA A 149 5.27 8.81 -10.90
N ARG A 150 4.30 9.31 -11.66
CA ARG A 150 4.16 9.09 -13.10
C ARG A 150 5.45 9.48 -13.82
N ASP A 151 5.98 8.56 -14.63
CA ASP A 151 7.15 8.80 -15.45
C ASP A 151 6.76 9.67 -16.66
N GLU A 152 7.40 10.83 -16.78
CA GLU A 152 7.12 11.82 -17.82
C GLU A 152 7.40 11.31 -19.25
N SER A 153 8.27 10.31 -19.39
CA SER A 153 8.71 9.79 -20.69
C SER A 153 7.75 8.76 -21.30
N ASN A 154 7.03 8.01 -20.47
CA ASN A 154 6.14 6.93 -20.92
C ASN A 154 4.72 6.99 -20.32
N ASP A 155 4.41 7.98 -19.50
CA ASP A 155 3.12 8.20 -18.83
C ASP A 155 2.70 7.07 -17.86
N MET A 156 3.64 6.20 -17.48
CA MET A 156 3.38 5.04 -16.63
C MET A 156 3.64 5.35 -15.15
N ILE A 157 2.87 4.71 -14.27
CA ILE A 157 2.99 4.80 -12.82
C ILE A 157 3.48 3.43 -12.29
N PRO A 158 4.62 3.37 -11.59
CA PRO A 158 5.14 2.13 -11.03
C PRO A 158 4.36 1.73 -9.78
N ILE A 159 3.96 0.46 -9.71
CA ILE A 159 3.18 -0.09 -8.60
C ILE A 159 3.74 -1.43 -8.13
N MET A 160 3.51 -1.73 -6.86
CA MET A 160 3.69 -3.05 -6.27
C MET A 160 2.31 -3.64 -5.96
N SER A 161 2.00 -4.78 -6.54
CA SER A 161 0.69 -5.42 -6.41
C SER A 161 0.68 -6.44 -5.28
N SER A 162 -0.45 -6.54 -4.56
CA SER A 162 -0.67 -7.57 -3.53
C SER A 162 -0.79 -8.98 -4.09
N LYS A 163 -1.26 -9.12 -5.34
CA LYS A 163 -1.45 -10.42 -6.00
C LYS A 163 -1.04 -10.34 -7.47
N TYR A 164 -0.83 -11.52 -8.06
CA TYR A 164 -0.50 -11.61 -9.48
C TYR A 164 -1.66 -11.04 -10.31
N MET A 165 -1.34 -10.14 -11.23
CA MET A 165 -2.24 -9.66 -12.26
C MET A 165 -1.76 -10.24 -13.59
N GLU A 166 -2.68 -10.83 -14.34
CA GLU A 166 -2.42 -11.23 -15.71
C GLU A 166 -2.45 -9.96 -16.58
N PRO A 167 -1.30 -9.50 -17.11
CA PRO A 167 -1.28 -8.36 -18.00
C PRO A 167 -1.87 -8.83 -19.31
N GLU A 168 -3.12 -8.48 -19.60
CA GLU A 168 -3.69 -8.77 -20.91
C GLU A 168 -2.85 -8.02 -21.96
N MET A 169 -2.23 -8.78 -22.87
CA MET A 169 -1.26 -8.33 -23.87
C MET A 169 -1.83 -7.30 -24.88
N SER A 170 -3.07 -6.88 -24.71
CA SER A 170 -3.69 -5.68 -25.28
C SER A 170 -5.13 -5.61 -24.78
N LEU A 171 -5.58 -4.45 -24.28
CA LEU A 171 -7.00 -4.15 -23.99
C LEU A 171 -7.87 -4.11 -25.28
N ASN A 172 -7.51 -4.88 -26.31
CA ASN A 172 -8.09 -4.91 -27.64
C ASN A 172 -9.18 -5.96 -27.78
N LYS A 173 -10.08 -6.11 -26.80
CA LYS A 173 -11.36 -6.82 -27.00
C LYS A 173 -12.46 -6.30 -26.07
N LYS A 174 -13.02 -5.12 -26.37
CA LYS A 174 -14.40 -4.65 -26.03
C LYS A 174 -15.04 -4.93 -24.64
N GLN A 175 -14.41 -5.56 -23.65
CA GLN A 175 -15.15 -6.13 -22.50
C GLN A 175 -14.41 -6.23 -21.14
N GLN A 176 -13.17 -5.75 -20.98
CA GLN A 176 -12.58 -5.65 -19.64
C GLN A 176 -12.03 -4.24 -19.42
N GLN A 177 -12.85 -3.39 -18.81
CA GLN A 177 -12.40 -2.10 -18.31
C GLN A 177 -11.81 -2.34 -16.92
N LEU A 178 -10.58 -1.93 -16.68
CA LEU A 178 -9.96 -2.00 -15.37
C LEU A 178 -9.94 -0.59 -14.76
N PHE A 179 -10.37 -0.48 -13.51
CA PHE A 179 -10.37 0.76 -12.76
C PHE A 179 -9.49 0.62 -11.52
N ALA A 180 -8.77 1.67 -11.17
CA ALA A 180 -8.16 1.86 -9.87
C ALA A 180 -8.97 2.86 -9.05
N VAL A 181 -9.07 2.62 -7.75
CA VAL A 181 -9.72 3.55 -6.81
C VAL A 181 -8.82 3.76 -5.60
N TYR A 182 -8.69 5.03 -5.20
CA TYR A 182 -7.89 5.41 -4.04
C TYR A 182 -8.51 4.87 -2.74
N LEU A 183 -7.66 4.34 -1.86
CA LEU A 183 -8.07 3.93 -0.51
C LEU A 183 -7.49 4.87 0.54
N MET A 184 -6.16 5.02 0.57
CA MET A 184 -5.44 5.88 1.52
C MET A 184 -4.01 6.13 1.07
N ASN A 185 -3.29 7.05 1.71
CA ASN A 185 -1.85 7.21 1.53
C ASN A 185 -1.11 6.68 2.78
N VAL A 186 -0.19 5.74 2.59
CA VAL A 186 0.53 5.06 3.67
C VAL A 186 1.89 5.68 3.99
N THR A 187 2.27 6.79 3.35
CA THR A 187 3.63 7.36 3.48
C THR A 187 4.00 7.64 4.93
N THR A 188 3.10 8.28 5.67
CA THR A 188 3.32 8.63 7.08
C THR A 188 3.52 7.38 7.94
N ASN A 189 2.62 6.41 7.79
CA ASN A 189 2.64 5.15 8.54
C ASN A 189 3.89 4.33 8.25
N ALA A 190 4.24 4.18 6.96
CA ALA A 190 5.44 3.46 6.54
C ALA A 190 6.72 4.16 7.03
N SER A 191 6.80 5.49 6.90
CA SER A 191 7.96 6.26 7.37
C SER A 191 8.12 6.16 8.90
N TYR A 192 7.01 6.17 9.63
CA TYR A 192 7.03 6.03 11.08
C TYR A 192 7.51 4.64 11.51
N LEU A 193 7.02 3.57 10.87
CA LEU A 193 7.50 2.21 11.14
C LEU A 193 9.01 2.07 10.85
N GLU A 194 9.47 2.55 9.69
CA GLU A 194 10.90 2.52 9.34
C GLU A 194 11.73 3.25 10.41
N SER A 195 11.22 4.38 10.91
CA SER A 195 11.89 5.17 11.95
C SER A 195 12.01 4.43 13.29
N ILE A 196 11.04 3.58 13.63
CA ILE A 196 11.03 2.71 14.81
C ILE A 196 12.08 1.61 14.62
N GLU A 197 12.03 0.91 13.49
CA GLU A 197 12.92 -0.22 13.18
C GLU A 197 14.39 0.20 13.16
N ILE A 198 14.71 1.36 12.57
CA ILE A 198 16.07 1.91 12.56
C ILE A 198 16.57 2.17 14.00
N ARG A 199 15.74 2.76 14.86
CA ARG A 199 16.12 3.13 16.23
C ARG A 199 16.15 1.94 17.19
N ALA A 200 15.38 0.90 16.91
CA ALA A 200 15.45 -0.37 17.62
C ALA A 200 16.70 -1.16 17.21
N GLY A 201 16.98 -1.27 15.90
CA GLY A 201 18.11 -2.03 15.35
C GLY A 201 19.49 -1.38 15.55
N GLY A 202 19.58 -0.05 15.46
CA GLY A 202 20.85 0.69 15.55
C GLY A 202 21.57 0.54 16.89
N ARG A 203 20.84 0.23 17.98
CA ARG A 203 21.44 0.06 19.32
C ARG A 203 22.08 -1.29 19.56
N LYS A 204 21.88 -2.29 18.70
CA LYS A 204 22.60 -3.58 18.79
C LYS A 204 24.09 -3.44 18.43
N HIS A 205 24.48 -2.38 17.71
CA HIS A 205 25.88 -2.14 17.33
C HIS A 205 26.67 -1.27 18.32
N GLU A 206 25.98 -0.57 19.23
CA GLU A 206 26.63 0.31 20.21
C GLU A 206 27.06 -0.46 21.47
N SER A 207 26.30 -1.49 21.87
CA SER A 207 26.63 -2.32 23.04
C SER A 207 27.88 -3.20 22.87
N HIS A 208 28.40 -3.35 21.63
CA HIS A 208 29.64 -4.08 21.39
C HIS A 208 30.90 -3.21 21.40
N ARG A 209 30.78 -1.88 21.40
CA ARG A 209 31.95 -0.99 21.48
C ARG A 209 32.37 -0.68 22.92
N GLU A 210 31.45 -0.67 23.88
CA GLU A 210 31.79 -0.43 25.29
C GLU A 210 32.42 -1.63 26.01
N SER A 211 32.35 -2.85 25.44
CA SER A 211 32.99 -4.05 26.04
C SER A 211 34.42 -4.31 25.53
N ALA A 212 34.97 -3.43 24.69
CA ALA A 212 36.33 -3.57 24.14
C ALA A 212 37.33 -2.54 24.70
N GLU A 213 36.88 -1.65 25.60
CA GLU A 213 37.72 -0.62 26.25
C GLU A 213 37.76 -0.76 27.78
N SER A 214 37.58 -1.98 28.32
CA SER A 214 37.80 -2.28 29.75
C SER A 214 38.74 -3.46 29.93
#